data_AF-A0A7W0NW40-F1
#
_entry.id   AF-A0A7W0NW40-F1
#
_cell.length_a   1.000
_cell.length_b   1.000
_cell.length_c   1.000
_cell.angle_alpha   90.00
_cell.angle_beta   90.00
_cell.angle_gamma   90.00
#
_symmetry.space_group_name_H-M   'P 1'
#
loop_
_entity.id
_entity.type
_entity.pdbx_description
1 polymer ?
#
loop_
_entity_poly.entity_id
_entity_poly.type
_entity_poly.pdbx_seq_one_letter_code
_entity_poly.pdbx_strand_id
1 'polypeptide(L)'
;MMIKDLGAGVASVWEGLRPITKKMLVGAMQSGGSNPPVNLVQTFSYDAHADWELSRLLSALDEQSKSFGKKNTEILNEISQLAETCVSVLESQSGSAEVFIQLAERAIKKHDYNKLDKLADRLSDRFSSGEIAEVVRQTDVPQIRAIAYETLALLPVQAILPLLEDPLYSDIAANALEQKAYEYDSAEARDLLDQLDSETEIRND
;
A
#
# COMPACT_ATOMS: atom_id res chain seq x y z
N MET A 1 19.99 17.23 12.59
CA MET A 1 18.54 17.30 12.30
C MET A 1 17.79 17.42 13.61
N MET A 2 17.16 18.57 13.86
CA MET A 2 16.24 18.70 14.99
C MET A 2 14.81 18.66 14.43
N ILE A 3 14.14 17.52 14.61
CA ILE A 3 12.78 17.30 14.08
C ILE A 3 11.75 18.30 14.63
N LYS A 4 12.10 19.00 15.72
CA LYS A 4 11.35 20.13 16.29
C LYS A 4 11.23 21.31 15.31
N ASP A 5 12.18 21.48 14.39
CA ASP A 5 12.21 22.59 13.43
C ASP A 5 11.35 22.30 12.18
N LEU A 6 10.90 21.05 12.01
CA LEU A 6 10.07 20.63 10.89
C LEU A 6 8.60 21.01 11.06
N GLY A 7 8.19 21.57 12.20
CA GLY A 7 6.82 21.99 12.47
C GLY A 7 6.14 21.17 13.58
N ALA A 8 5.20 21.79 14.27
CA ALA A 8 4.58 21.24 15.48
C ALA A 8 3.84 19.90 15.24
N GLY A 9 3.20 19.75 14.07
CA GLY A 9 2.50 18.52 13.69
C GLY A 9 3.47 17.34 13.52
N VAL A 10 4.55 17.55 12.76
CA VAL A 10 5.60 16.53 12.54
C VAL A 10 6.31 16.19 13.84
N ALA A 11 6.65 17.18 14.66
CA ALA A 11 7.29 16.97 15.95
C ALA A 11 6.41 16.15 16.92
N SER A 12 5.11 16.43 16.97
CA SER A 12 4.16 15.70 17.80
C SER A 12 4.06 14.22 17.38
N VAL A 13 3.92 13.95 16.08
CA VAL A 13 3.90 12.57 15.57
C VAL A 13 5.23 11.87 15.82
N TRP A 14 6.35 12.56 15.57
CA TRP A 14 7.67 12.01 15.84
C TRP A 14 7.85 11.61 17.29
N GLU A 15 7.45 12.46 18.26
CA GLU A 15 7.61 12.11 19.67
C GLU A 15 6.78 10.89 20.07
N GLY A 16 5.61 10.72 19.45
CA GLY A 16 4.73 9.55 19.64
C GLY A 16 5.25 8.24 19.06
N LEU A 17 6.29 8.25 18.20
CA LEU A 17 6.84 7.02 17.63
C LEU A 17 7.55 6.18 18.69
N ARG A 18 7.38 4.87 18.60
CA ARG A 18 8.13 3.89 19.40
C ARG A 18 9.64 4.06 19.18
N PRO A 19 10.46 3.82 20.23
CA PRO A 19 11.92 3.90 20.12
C PRO A 19 12.51 3.01 19.00
N ILE A 20 11.88 1.86 18.72
CA ILE A 20 12.33 0.94 17.67
C ILE A 20 12.14 1.56 16.28
N THR A 21 10.97 2.17 16.03
CA THR A 21 10.63 2.83 14.76
C THR A 21 11.49 4.06 14.54
N LYS A 22 11.74 4.84 15.60
CA LYS A 22 12.69 5.96 15.57
C LYS A 22 14.10 5.50 15.18
N LYS A 23 14.61 4.43 15.82
CA LYS A 23 15.95 3.88 15.52
C LYS A 23 16.04 3.35 14.09
N MET A 24 15.01 2.67 13.62
CA MET A 24 14.93 2.17 12.25
C MET A 24 14.99 3.32 11.23
N LEU A 25 14.19 4.38 11.42
CA LEU A 25 14.21 5.55 10.54
C LEU A 25 15.58 6.25 10.55
N VAL A 26 16.14 6.49 11.73
CA VAL A 26 17.47 7.12 11.85
C VAL A 26 18.54 6.25 11.17
N GLY A 27 18.48 4.93 11.33
CA GLY A 27 19.38 4.00 10.63
C GLY A 27 19.21 4.04 9.11
N ALA A 28 17.97 4.05 8.62
CA ALA A 28 17.66 4.16 7.19
C ALA A 28 18.17 5.47 6.59
N MET A 29 18.01 6.60 7.31
CA MET A 29 18.52 7.90 6.89
C MET A 29 20.06 7.95 6.82
N GLN A 30 20.74 7.34 7.80
CA GLN A 30 22.20 7.27 7.84
C GLN A 30 22.80 6.35 6.76
N SER A 31 22.00 5.42 6.24
CA SER A 31 22.40 4.47 5.19
C SER A 31 22.43 5.08 3.79
N GLY A 32 22.04 6.36 3.65
CA GLY A 32 22.36 7.19 2.49
C GLY A 32 21.85 6.67 1.14
N GLY A 33 20.53 6.58 0.95
CA GLY A 33 19.86 6.54 -0.37
C GLY A 33 20.11 5.31 -1.27
N SER A 34 21.12 4.51 -1.00
CA SER A 34 21.24 3.14 -1.52
C SER A 34 20.34 2.24 -0.70
N ASN A 35 19.48 1.46 -1.38
CA ASN A 35 18.61 0.42 -0.80
C ASN A 35 19.27 -0.15 0.47
N PRO A 36 18.62 -0.06 1.64
CA PRO A 36 19.24 -0.53 2.87
C PRO A 36 19.70 -1.97 2.64
N PRO A 37 20.97 -2.30 2.93
CA PRO A 37 21.44 -3.66 2.78
C PRO A 37 20.51 -4.55 3.60
N VAL A 38 20.14 -5.71 3.03
CA VAL A 38 19.26 -6.72 3.65
C VAL A 38 19.66 -7.00 5.12
N ASN A 39 20.93 -6.80 5.47
CA ASN A 39 21.50 -6.95 6.80
C ASN A 39 21.10 -5.87 7.84
N LEU A 40 20.76 -4.64 7.46
CA LEU A 40 20.28 -3.61 8.41
C LEU A 40 18.79 -3.78 8.72
N VAL A 41 18.02 -4.24 7.74
CA VAL A 41 16.59 -4.58 7.84
C VAL A 41 16.35 -5.76 8.80
N GLN A 42 17.31 -6.70 8.90
CA GLN A 42 17.23 -7.81 9.86
C GLN A 42 17.44 -7.40 11.33
N THR A 43 18.01 -6.23 11.60
CA THR A 43 18.28 -5.77 12.97
C THR A 43 17.09 -5.14 13.67
N PHE A 44 16.05 -4.74 12.93
CA PHE A 44 14.87 -4.06 13.48
C PHE A 44 13.62 -4.86 13.13
N SER A 45 12.84 -5.26 14.13
CA SER A 45 11.57 -5.96 13.87
C SER A 45 10.57 -4.97 13.28
N TYR A 46 10.29 -5.09 11.98
CA TYR A 46 9.15 -4.44 11.36
C TYR A 46 7.87 -5.21 11.72
N ASP A 47 6.84 -4.51 12.16
CA ASP A 47 5.54 -5.07 12.53
C ASP A 47 4.41 -4.19 11.99
N ALA A 48 3.17 -4.66 12.09
CA ALA A 48 1.99 -3.91 11.64
C ALA A 48 1.82 -2.55 12.36
N HIS A 49 2.39 -2.38 13.55
CA HIS A 49 2.37 -1.07 14.20
C HIS A 49 3.33 -0.08 13.52
N ALA A 50 4.44 -0.56 12.95
CA ALA A 50 5.36 0.27 12.20
C ALA A 50 4.68 0.82 10.92
N ASP A 51 3.81 0.05 10.26
CA ASP A 51 2.99 0.54 9.13
C ASP A 51 2.20 1.79 9.54
N TRP A 52 1.44 1.70 10.64
CA TRP A 52 0.63 2.81 11.14
C TRP A 52 1.47 4.03 11.54
N GLU A 53 2.57 3.81 12.27
CA GLU A 53 3.46 4.87 12.74
C GLU A 53 4.10 5.64 11.58
N LEU A 54 4.60 4.91 10.58
CA LEU A 54 5.26 5.48 9.40
C LEU A 54 4.25 6.15 8.46
N SER A 55 3.08 5.53 8.24
CA SER A 55 1.99 6.13 7.46
C SER A 55 1.53 7.46 8.07
N ARG A 56 1.37 7.51 9.39
CA ARG A 56 0.99 8.73 10.10
C ARG A 56 2.08 9.81 10.01
N LEU A 57 3.35 9.43 10.15
CA LEU A 57 4.47 10.36 10.00
C LEU A 57 4.54 10.91 8.56
N LEU A 58 4.39 10.05 7.55
CA LEU A 58 4.40 10.44 6.15
C LEU A 58 3.28 11.44 5.84
N SER A 59 2.06 11.17 6.31
CA SER A 59 0.93 12.10 6.17
C SER A 59 1.22 13.47 6.79
N ALA A 60 1.82 13.49 7.99
CA ALA A 60 2.19 14.74 8.66
C ALA A 60 3.26 15.52 7.89
N LEU A 61 4.26 14.83 7.33
CA LEU A 61 5.31 15.45 6.51
C LEU A 61 4.74 16.03 5.21
N ASP A 62 3.82 15.31 4.57
CA ASP A 62 3.18 15.75 3.33
C ASP A 62 2.34 16.99 3.54
N GLU A 63 1.58 17.06 4.63
CA GLU A 63 0.79 18.23 4.97
C GLU A 63 1.68 19.43 5.30
N GLN A 64 2.74 19.20 6.07
CA GLN A 64 3.70 20.22 6.44
C GLN A 64 4.47 20.78 5.23
N SER A 65 4.78 19.93 4.24
CA SER A 65 5.45 20.35 3.00
C SER A 65 4.64 21.36 2.20
N LYS A 66 3.30 21.31 2.28
CA LYS A 66 2.39 22.29 1.65
C LYS A 66 2.33 23.61 2.41
N SER A 67 2.54 23.57 3.73
CA SER A 67 2.44 24.73 4.62
C SER A 67 3.66 25.65 4.53
N PHE A 68 4.84 25.11 4.25
CA PHE A 68 6.05 25.93 4.10
C PHE A 68 6.11 26.60 2.72
N GLY A 69 6.15 27.94 2.72
CA GLY A 69 6.44 28.72 1.52
C GLY A 69 7.92 28.59 1.08
N LYS A 70 8.21 28.98 -0.17
CA LYS A 70 9.54 28.89 -0.84
C LYS A 70 10.75 29.49 -0.08
N LYS A 71 10.55 30.14 1.07
CA LYS A 71 11.60 30.77 1.88
C LYS A 71 12.35 29.79 2.80
N ASN A 72 11.79 28.62 3.08
CA ASN A 72 12.37 27.62 4.00
C ASN A 72 12.89 26.40 3.23
N THR A 73 13.78 26.63 2.25
CA THR A 73 14.27 25.58 1.34
C THR A 73 15.04 24.47 2.08
N GLU A 74 15.82 24.79 3.10
CA GLU A 74 16.54 23.78 3.90
C GLU A 74 15.58 22.87 4.67
N ILE A 75 14.58 23.44 5.34
CA ILE A 75 13.55 22.68 6.08
C ILE A 75 12.73 21.83 5.11
N LEU A 76 12.38 22.36 3.94
CA LEU A 76 11.68 21.60 2.90
C LEU A 76 12.50 20.41 2.40
N ASN A 77 13.81 20.57 2.26
CA ASN A 77 14.70 19.46 1.90
C ASN A 77 14.76 18.39 3.00
N GLU A 78 14.83 18.78 4.27
CA GLU A 78 14.79 17.83 5.40
C GLU A 78 13.45 17.07 5.47
N ILE A 79 12.32 17.77 5.30
CA ILE A 79 10.99 17.14 5.21
C ILE A 79 10.94 16.15 4.06
N SER A 80 11.44 16.54 2.88
CA SER A 80 11.46 15.68 1.71
C SER A 80 12.32 14.44 1.95
N GLN A 81 13.51 14.58 2.52
CA GLN A 81 14.40 13.46 2.80
C GLN A 81 13.78 12.46 3.79
N LEU A 82 13.13 12.96 4.86
CA LEU A 82 12.46 12.10 5.82
C LEU A 82 11.24 11.42 5.19
N ALA A 83 10.44 12.13 4.40
CA ALA A 83 9.29 11.56 3.72
C ALA A 83 9.69 10.46 2.74
N GLU A 84 10.74 10.67 1.94
CA GLU A 84 11.27 9.64 1.02
C GLU A 84 11.84 8.44 1.78
N THR A 85 12.41 8.64 2.97
CA THR A 85 12.83 7.53 3.84
C THR A 85 11.63 6.72 4.32
N CYS A 86 10.57 7.37 4.80
CA CYS A 86 9.34 6.68 5.20
C CYS A 86 8.74 5.88 4.04
N VAL A 87 8.64 6.49 2.86
CA VAL A 87 8.17 5.83 1.63
C VAL A 87 9.03 4.60 1.34
N SER A 88 10.36 4.73 1.34
CA SER A 88 11.26 3.61 1.06
C SER A 88 11.11 2.45 2.04
N VAL A 89 10.89 2.73 3.33
CA VAL A 89 10.70 1.69 4.34
C VAL A 89 9.36 0.99 4.15
N LEU A 90 8.27 1.77 4.08
CA LEU A 90 6.91 1.28 3.84
C LEU A 90 6.85 0.40 2.58
N GLU A 91 7.45 0.86 1.49
CA GLU A 91 7.52 0.12 0.23
C GLU A 91 8.25 -1.21 0.30
N SER A 92 9.26 -1.31 1.16
CA SER A 92 10.11 -2.49 1.25
C SER A 92 9.55 -3.55 2.21
N GLN A 93 8.77 -3.13 3.22
CA GLN A 93 8.35 -3.98 4.33
C GLN A 93 6.84 -4.20 4.41
N SER A 94 6.04 -3.22 3.96
CA SER A 94 4.59 -3.28 4.15
C SER A 94 3.92 -4.28 3.21
N GLY A 95 2.91 -4.97 3.73
CA GLY A 95 1.95 -5.76 2.97
C GLY A 95 0.51 -5.32 3.26
N SER A 96 0.31 -4.05 3.65
CA SER A 96 -0.98 -3.51 4.07
C SER A 96 -1.66 -2.69 2.97
N ALA A 97 -2.93 -2.97 2.72
CA ALA A 97 -3.78 -2.24 1.76
C ALA A 97 -3.77 -0.72 2.01
N GLU A 98 -3.87 -0.29 3.27
CA GLU A 98 -3.89 1.14 3.65
C GLU A 98 -2.59 1.85 3.22
N VAL A 99 -1.45 1.20 3.45
CA VAL A 99 -0.14 1.73 3.05
C VAL A 99 -0.02 1.78 1.52
N PHE A 100 -0.45 0.73 0.82
CA PHE A 100 -0.46 0.74 -0.64
C PHE A 100 -1.28 1.90 -1.20
N ILE A 101 -2.50 2.10 -0.71
CA ILE A 101 -3.39 3.20 -1.13
C ILE A 101 -2.72 4.55 -0.88
N GLN A 102 -2.16 4.76 0.31
CA GLN A 102 -1.47 6.00 0.65
C GLN A 102 -0.32 6.31 -0.32
N LEU A 103 0.51 5.32 -0.63
CA LEU A 103 1.65 5.46 -1.53
C LEU A 103 1.22 5.67 -2.98
N ALA A 104 0.19 4.94 -3.44
CA ALA A 104 -0.36 5.07 -4.78
C ALA A 104 -1.00 6.45 -4.99
N GLU A 105 -1.80 6.93 -4.03
CA GLU A 105 -2.36 8.29 -4.08
C GLU A 105 -1.26 9.35 -4.12
N ARG A 106 -0.19 9.17 -3.34
CA ARG A 106 0.97 10.06 -3.34
C ARG A 106 1.64 10.09 -4.70
N ALA A 107 1.85 8.94 -5.34
CA ALA A 107 2.42 8.84 -6.67
C ALA A 107 1.52 9.54 -7.72
N ILE A 108 0.21 9.31 -7.67
CA ILE A 108 -0.77 9.96 -8.57
C ILE A 108 -0.75 11.49 -8.39
N LYS A 109 -0.79 11.99 -7.15
CA LYS A 109 -0.75 13.43 -6.84
C LYS A 109 0.53 14.09 -7.33
N LYS A 110 1.64 13.35 -7.39
CA LYS A 110 2.94 13.82 -7.90
C LYS A 110 3.13 13.57 -9.40
N HIS A 111 2.17 12.96 -10.09
CA HIS A 111 2.30 12.48 -11.47
C HIS A 111 3.49 11.52 -11.70
N ASP A 112 3.87 10.76 -10.67
CA ASP A 112 4.95 9.78 -10.73
C ASP A 112 4.40 8.40 -11.10
N TYR A 113 4.03 8.24 -12.37
CA TYR A 113 3.44 6.99 -12.87
C TYR A 113 4.43 5.82 -12.86
N ASN A 114 5.73 6.09 -12.97
CA ASN A 114 6.76 5.05 -12.83
C ASN A 114 6.80 4.48 -11.41
N LYS A 115 6.53 5.31 -10.40
CA LYS A 115 6.41 4.85 -9.02
C LYS A 115 5.14 4.04 -8.81
N LEU A 116 4.02 4.48 -9.38
CA LEU A 116 2.76 3.74 -9.33
C LEU A 116 2.88 2.34 -9.95
N ASP A 117 3.55 2.23 -11.09
CA ASP A 117 3.82 0.96 -11.78
C ASP A 117 4.61 -0.01 -10.89
N LYS A 118 5.70 0.47 -10.28
CA LYS A 118 6.50 -0.33 -9.32
C LYS A 118 5.73 -0.73 -8.06
N LEU A 119 4.75 0.07 -7.65
CA LEU A 119 3.87 -0.30 -6.54
C LEU A 119 2.94 -1.43 -6.98
N ALA A 120 2.38 -1.36 -8.18
CA ALA A 120 1.53 -2.42 -8.76
C ALA A 120 2.27 -3.76 -8.85
N ASP A 121 3.52 -3.78 -9.34
CA ASP A 121 4.35 -5.00 -9.36
C ASP A 121 4.40 -5.67 -7.98
N ARG A 122 4.66 -4.87 -6.93
CA ARG A 122 4.78 -5.35 -5.56
C ARG A 122 3.47 -5.82 -4.95
N LEU A 123 2.34 -5.32 -5.44
CA LEU A 123 1.01 -5.73 -5.00
C LEU A 123 0.86 -7.24 -5.22
N SER A 124 1.26 -7.74 -6.40
CA SER A 124 1.23 -9.18 -6.72
C SER A 124 2.25 -10.01 -5.94
N ASP A 125 3.43 -9.44 -5.66
CA ASP A 125 4.55 -10.17 -5.03
C ASP A 125 4.43 -10.31 -3.51
N ARG A 126 3.77 -9.36 -2.83
CA ARG A 126 3.80 -9.26 -1.36
C ARG A 126 2.46 -9.39 -0.68
N PHE A 127 1.37 -9.07 -1.37
CA PHE A 127 0.06 -8.95 -0.74
C PHE A 127 -0.72 -10.26 -0.91
N SER A 128 -1.48 -10.63 0.12
CA SER A 128 -2.44 -11.72 -0.01
C SER A 128 -3.61 -11.28 -0.89
N SER A 129 -4.34 -12.23 -1.47
CA SER A 129 -5.56 -11.91 -2.22
C SER A 129 -6.56 -11.11 -1.37
N GLY A 130 -6.65 -11.37 -0.07
CA GLY A 130 -7.47 -10.58 0.86
C GLY A 130 -7.02 -9.13 1.01
N GLU A 131 -5.72 -8.87 1.13
CA GLU A 131 -5.21 -7.48 1.19
C GLU A 131 -5.40 -6.75 -0.15
N ILE A 132 -5.29 -7.44 -1.28
CA ILE A 132 -5.55 -6.84 -2.59
C ILE A 132 -7.04 -6.52 -2.76
N ALA A 133 -7.94 -7.41 -2.30
CA ALA A 133 -9.37 -7.14 -2.24
C ALA A 133 -9.70 -5.98 -1.29
N GLU A 134 -8.98 -5.88 -0.18
CA GLU A 134 -9.11 -4.77 0.76
C GLU A 134 -8.68 -3.43 0.14
N VAL A 135 -7.68 -3.41 -0.76
CA VAL A 135 -7.36 -2.21 -1.55
C VAL A 135 -8.57 -1.76 -2.36
N VAL A 136 -9.23 -2.68 -3.07
CA VAL A 136 -10.44 -2.37 -3.86
C VAL A 136 -11.54 -1.80 -2.98
N ARG A 137 -11.72 -2.35 -1.78
CA ARG A 137 -12.79 -1.97 -0.84
C ARG A 137 -12.55 -0.62 -0.17
N GLN A 138 -11.31 -0.27 0.13
CA GLN A 138 -10.97 0.92 0.93
C GLN A 138 -10.81 2.22 0.12
N THR A 139 -10.69 2.16 -1.21
CA THR A 139 -10.45 3.35 -2.04
C THR A 139 -11.50 3.53 -3.13
N ASP A 140 -11.87 4.79 -3.37
CA ASP A 140 -12.72 5.18 -4.51
C ASP A 140 -11.91 5.68 -5.71
N VAL A 141 -10.57 5.72 -5.62
CA VAL A 141 -9.70 6.22 -6.69
C VAL A 141 -9.70 5.19 -7.84
N PRO A 142 -10.23 5.53 -9.03
CA PRO A 142 -10.44 4.53 -10.10
C PRO A 142 -9.15 3.85 -10.55
N GLN A 143 -8.05 4.60 -10.63
CA GLN A 143 -6.74 4.07 -11.05
C GLN A 143 -6.23 3.01 -10.06
N ILE A 144 -6.41 3.24 -8.76
CA ILE A 144 -5.94 2.31 -7.72
C ILE A 144 -6.81 1.06 -7.71
N ARG A 145 -8.13 1.22 -7.81
CA ARG A 145 -9.07 0.10 -7.92
C ARG A 145 -8.80 -0.76 -9.16
N ALA A 146 -8.55 -0.13 -10.31
CA ALA A 146 -8.25 -0.84 -11.54
C ALA A 146 -6.98 -1.70 -11.40
N ILE A 147 -5.90 -1.14 -10.84
CA ILE A 147 -4.67 -1.89 -10.55
C ILE A 147 -4.95 -3.09 -9.64
N ALA A 148 -5.74 -2.90 -8.58
CA ALA A 148 -6.03 -3.97 -7.64
C ALA A 148 -6.93 -5.08 -8.25
N TYR A 149 -7.95 -4.73 -9.04
CA TYR A 149 -8.76 -5.70 -9.78
C TYR A 149 -7.93 -6.47 -10.80
N GLU A 150 -7.12 -5.76 -11.59
CA GLU A 150 -6.19 -6.37 -12.54
C GLU A 150 -5.26 -7.36 -11.84
N THR A 151 -4.68 -6.95 -10.71
CA THR A 151 -3.80 -7.80 -9.92
C THR A 151 -4.54 -9.04 -9.40
N LEU A 152 -5.77 -8.91 -8.89
CA LEU A 152 -6.59 -10.06 -8.49
C LEU A 152 -6.88 -11.00 -9.66
N ALA A 153 -7.26 -10.46 -10.82
CA ALA A 153 -7.57 -11.25 -12.02
C ALA A 153 -6.36 -12.04 -12.53
N LEU A 154 -5.14 -11.56 -12.27
CA LEU A 154 -3.90 -12.27 -12.61
C LEU A 154 -3.55 -13.38 -11.60
N LEU A 155 -4.13 -13.42 -10.40
CA LEU A 155 -3.88 -14.49 -9.44
C LEU A 155 -4.45 -15.84 -9.90
N PRO A 156 -3.92 -16.98 -9.41
CA PRO A 156 -4.55 -18.29 -9.58
C PRO A 156 -5.97 -18.30 -8.99
N VAL A 157 -6.90 -19.01 -9.62
CA VAL A 157 -8.30 -19.12 -9.16
C VAL A 157 -8.37 -19.59 -7.70
N GLN A 158 -7.48 -20.52 -7.30
CA GLN A 158 -7.41 -21.04 -5.94
C GLN A 158 -7.09 -19.98 -4.89
N ALA A 159 -6.40 -18.89 -5.26
CA ALA A 159 -6.11 -17.79 -4.34
C ALA A 159 -7.33 -16.87 -4.13
N ILE A 160 -8.27 -16.86 -5.09
CA ILE A 160 -9.48 -16.04 -5.07
C ILE A 160 -10.62 -16.79 -4.38
N LEU A 161 -10.69 -18.12 -4.50
CA LEU A 161 -11.75 -18.96 -3.92
C LEU A 161 -12.12 -18.61 -2.46
N PRO A 162 -11.17 -18.45 -1.51
CA PRO A 162 -11.53 -18.12 -0.13
C PRO A 162 -12.27 -16.78 0.04
N LEU A 163 -12.09 -15.85 -0.91
CA LEU A 163 -12.74 -14.53 -0.88
C LEU A 163 -14.21 -14.59 -1.29
N LEU A 164 -14.61 -15.59 -2.10
CA LEU A 164 -16.01 -15.80 -2.46
C LEU A 164 -16.88 -16.18 -1.25
N GLU A 165 -16.28 -16.88 -0.29
CA GLU A 165 -16.93 -17.30 0.95
C GLU A 165 -16.96 -16.20 2.02
N ASP A 166 -16.22 -15.10 1.81
CA ASP A 166 -16.21 -13.95 2.71
C ASP A 166 -17.21 -12.89 2.22
N PRO A 167 -18.30 -12.61 2.97
CA PRO A 167 -19.30 -11.62 2.56
C PRO A 167 -18.73 -10.21 2.37
N LEU A 168 -17.56 -9.90 2.94
CA LEU A 168 -16.91 -8.61 2.76
C LEU A 168 -16.26 -8.48 1.37
N TYR A 169 -15.85 -9.61 0.77
CA TYR A 169 -15.06 -9.65 -0.45
C TYR A 169 -15.72 -10.42 -1.60
N SER A 170 -16.86 -11.08 -1.37
CA SER A 170 -17.52 -11.95 -2.35
C SER A 170 -17.76 -11.27 -3.68
N ASP A 171 -18.29 -10.04 -3.67
CA ASP A 171 -18.58 -9.28 -4.90
C ASP A 171 -17.29 -8.85 -5.61
N ILE A 172 -16.24 -8.51 -4.85
CA ILE A 172 -14.94 -8.15 -5.41
C ILE A 172 -14.29 -9.37 -6.07
N ALA A 173 -14.39 -10.54 -5.43
CA ALA A 173 -13.87 -11.80 -5.92
C ALA A 173 -14.61 -12.28 -7.17
N ALA A 174 -15.95 -12.18 -7.19
CA ALA A 174 -16.76 -12.50 -8.36
C ALA A 174 -16.40 -11.60 -9.55
N ASN A 175 -16.29 -10.28 -9.34
CA ASN A 175 -15.87 -9.36 -10.39
C ASN A 175 -14.45 -9.65 -10.91
N ALA A 176 -13.51 -10.00 -10.02
CA ALA A 176 -12.16 -10.38 -10.44
C ALA A 176 -12.13 -11.68 -11.25
N LEU A 177 -12.98 -12.66 -10.90
CA LEU A 177 -13.16 -13.89 -11.68
C LEU A 177 -13.83 -13.62 -13.02
N GLU A 178 -14.80 -12.72 -13.09
CA GLU A 178 -15.44 -12.28 -14.34
C GLU A 178 -14.39 -11.65 -15.27
N GLN A 179 -13.58 -10.73 -14.75
CA GLN A 179 -12.48 -10.16 -15.49
C GLN A 179 -11.49 -11.24 -15.97
N LYS A 180 -11.14 -12.19 -15.11
CA LYS A 180 -10.27 -13.32 -15.45
C LYS A 180 -10.87 -14.23 -16.53
N ALA A 181 -12.17 -14.47 -16.48
CA ALA A 181 -12.91 -15.34 -17.41
C ALA A 181 -12.97 -14.76 -18.82
N TYR A 182 -13.19 -13.45 -18.94
CA TYR A 182 -13.51 -12.81 -20.21
C TYR A 182 -12.39 -11.93 -20.77
N GLU A 183 -11.63 -11.22 -19.94
CA GLU A 183 -10.50 -10.40 -20.41
C GLU A 183 -9.21 -11.22 -20.54
N TYR A 184 -9.03 -12.23 -19.67
CA TYR A 184 -7.85 -13.10 -19.64
C TYR A 184 -8.11 -14.52 -20.16
N ASP A 185 -9.29 -14.76 -20.73
CA ASP A 185 -9.68 -16.02 -21.37
C ASP A 185 -9.54 -17.29 -20.49
N SER A 186 -9.74 -17.17 -19.18
CA SER A 186 -9.63 -18.31 -18.25
C SER A 186 -10.90 -19.18 -18.27
N ALA A 187 -10.79 -20.37 -18.87
CA ALA A 187 -11.86 -21.38 -18.82
C ALA A 187 -12.17 -21.82 -17.39
N GLU A 188 -11.16 -21.99 -16.54
CA GLU A 188 -11.34 -22.36 -15.13
C GLU A 188 -12.17 -21.34 -14.35
N ALA A 189 -11.98 -20.05 -14.63
CA ALA A 189 -12.77 -19.00 -14.00
C ALA A 189 -14.23 -19.01 -14.49
N ARG A 190 -14.45 -19.27 -15.79
CA ARG A 190 -15.81 -19.42 -16.36
C ARG A 190 -16.55 -20.59 -15.72
N ASP A 191 -15.92 -21.77 -15.67
CA ASP A 191 -16.52 -22.97 -15.10
C ASP A 191 -16.90 -22.78 -13.62
N LEU A 192 -16.12 -22.00 -12.87
CA LEU A 192 -16.41 -21.66 -11.48
C LEU A 192 -17.58 -20.69 -11.35
N LEU A 193 -17.65 -19.64 -12.19
CA LEU A 193 -18.77 -18.70 -12.19
C LEU A 193 -20.09 -19.40 -12.52
N ASP A 194 -20.10 -20.27 -13.52
CA ASP A 194 -21.29 -21.05 -13.91
C ASP A 194 -21.80 -21.94 -12.75
N GLN A 195 -20.88 -22.49 -11.94
CA GLN A 195 -21.23 -23.26 -10.74
C GLN A 195 -21.87 -22.39 -9.65
N LEU A 196 -21.32 -21.20 -9.41
CA LEU A 196 -21.83 -20.26 -8.40
C LEU A 196 -23.24 -19.75 -8.75
N ASP A 197 -23.47 -19.45 -10.03
CA ASP A 197 -24.79 -19.03 -10.52
C ASP A 197 -25.82 -20.14 -10.32
N SER A 198 -25.45 -21.38 -10.69
CA SER A 198 -26.31 -22.57 -10.50
C SER A 198 -26.66 -22.81 -9.03
N GLU A 199 -25.71 -22.64 -8.11
CA GLU A 199 -25.95 -22.78 -6.66
C GLU A 199 -26.85 -21.67 -6.10
N THR A 200 -26.72 -20.45 -6.64
CA THR A 200 -27.51 -19.30 -6.23
C THR A 200 -28.97 -19.44 -6.67
N GLU A 201 -29.22 -19.96 -7.88
CA GLU A 201 -30.57 -20.27 -8.37
C GLU A 201 -31.26 -21.31 -7.47
N ILE A 202 -30.57 -22.40 -7.12
CA ILE A 202 -31.13 -23.47 -6.26
C ILE A 202 -31.48 -22.96 -4.85
N ARG A 203 -30.73 -21.99 -4.31
CA ARG A 203 -31.00 -21.43 -2.96
C ARG A 203 -32.20 -20.48 -2.93
N ASN A 204 -32.63 -19.96 -4.08
CA ASN A 204 -33.71 -18.98 -4.19
C ASN A 204 -35.08 -19.60 -4.55
N ASP A 205 -35.13 -20.90 -4.85
CA ASP A 205 -36.34 -21.72 -5.06
C ASP A 205 -36.83 -22.41 -3.76
#